data_AF-A0A9E4N7B3-F1
#
_entry.id   AF-A0A9E4N7B3-F1
#
_cell.length_a   1.000
_cell.length_b   1.000
_cell.length_c   1.000
_cell.angle_alpha   90.00
_cell.angle_beta   90.00
_cell.angle_gamma   90.00
#
_symmetry.space_group_name_H-M   'P 1'
#
loop_
_entity.id
_entity.type
_entity.pdbx_description
1 polymer ?
#
loop_
_entity_poly.entity_id
_entity_poly.type
_entity_poly.pdbx_seq_one_letter_code
_entity_poly.pdbx_strand_id
1 'polypeptide(L)'
;KEEVDSVAQDLGVKPETVLEMESRLSGQDIAFDGPSQESDDQVTPTPAGYLSDMRMEPASMLEAVDSESQMKQKLMSAIQALDERSRQILEARWLSDKKSTLHELADRFQVSAERIRQIEQGAMKKLKSQLAL
;
A
#
# COMPACT_ATOMS: atom_id res chain seq x y z
N LYS A 1 40.60 2.68 7.36
CA LYS A 1 40.02 1.34 7.09
C LYS A 1 40.28 0.40 8.25
N GLU A 2 41.54 0.15 8.63
CA GLU A 2 41.86 -0.64 9.83
C GLU A 2 41.21 -0.10 11.12
N GLU A 3 41.18 1.23 11.31
CA GLU A 3 40.51 1.84 12.46
C GLU A 3 38.99 1.58 12.48
N VAL A 4 38.33 1.66 11.32
CA VAL A 4 36.89 1.40 11.18
C VAL A 4 36.58 -0.07 11.49
N ASP A 5 37.42 -0.99 11.00
CA ASP A 5 37.26 -2.42 11.22
C ASP A 5 37.50 -2.80 12.69
N SER A 6 38.48 -2.17 13.35
CA SER A 6 38.74 -2.35 14.78
C SER A 6 37.55 -1.86 15.64
N VAL A 7 37.07 -0.65 15.38
CA VAL A 7 35.92 -0.06 16.10
C VAL A 7 34.65 -0.87 15.87
N ALA A 8 34.44 -1.38 14.65
CA ALA A 8 33.32 -2.24 14.31
C ALA A 8 33.36 -3.56 15.11
N GLN A 9 34.55 -4.15 15.25
CA GLN A 9 34.75 -5.38 16.00
C GLN A 9 34.54 -5.18 17.51
N ASP A 10 35.04 -4.09 18.07
CA ASP A 10 34.87 -3.75 19.50
C ASP A 10 33.40 -3.47 19.86
N LEU A 11 32.64 -2.86 18.93
CA LEU A 11 31.23 -2.53 19.12
C LEU A 11 30.28 -3.64 18.64
N GLY A 12 30.79 -4.70 18.02
CA GLY A 12 29.99 -5.82 17.50
C GLY A 12 29.05 -5.43 16.35
N VAL A 13 29.42 -4.43 15.55
CA VAL A 13 28.63 -3.92 14.41
C VAL A 13 29.37 -4.10 13.09
N LYS A 14 28.72 -3.81 11.96
CA LYS A 14 29.38 -3.85 10.65
C LYS A 14 30.23 -2.58 10.44
N PRO A 15 31.37 -2.66 9.73
CA PRO A 15 32.17 -1.47 9.38
C PRO A 15 31.38 -0.36 8.66
N GLU A 16 30.40 -0.74 7.85
CA GLU A 16 29.45 0.17 7.20
C GLU A 16 28.67 1.02 8.20
N THR A 17 28.26 0.43 9.33
CA THR A 17 27.53 1.12 10.41
C THR A 17 28.44 2.14 11.11
N VAL A 18 29.72 1.83 11.30
CA VAL A 18 30.68 2.77 11.89
C VAL A 18 30.86 4.00 11.00
N LEU A 19 31.02 3.80 9.68
CA LEU A 19 31.11 4.89 8.70
C LEU A 19 29.83 5.72 8.63
N GLU A 20 28.66 5.08 8.67
CA GLU A 20 27.38 5.78 8.69
C GLU A 20 27.23 6.64 9.95
N MET A 21 27.58 6.09 11.11
CA MET A 21 27.52 6.82 12.38
C MET A 21 28.54 7.95 12.43
N GLU A 22 29.76 7.76 11.93
CA GLU A 22 30.77 8.81 11.80
C GLU A 22 30.30 9.94 10.87
N SER A 23 29.70 9.60 9.72
CA SER A 23 29.10 10.56 8.80
C SER A 23 27.97 11.37 9.46
N ARG A 24 27.09 10.71 10.21
CA ARG A 24 26.02 11.38 10.97
C ARG A 24 26.55 12.25 12.10
N LEU A 25 27.60 11.82 12.80
CA LEU A 25 28.16 12.52 13.96
C LEU A 25 29.03 13.72 13.54
N SER A 26 29.68 13.64 12.38
CA SER A 26 30.51 14.70 11.79
C SER A 26 29.70 15.70 10.97
N GLY A 27 28.51 15.31 10.52
CA GLY A 27 27.56 16.20 9.86
C GLY A 27 27.13 17.34 10.79
N GLN A 28 27.20 18.58 10.31
CA GLN A 28 26.65 19.74 11.01
C GLN A 28 25.14 19.79 10.79
N ASP A 29 24.39 20.09 11.85
CA ASP A 29 22.95 20.35 11.74
C ASP A 29 22.69 21.57 10.84
N ILE A 30 21.82 21.39 9.84
CA ILE A 30 21.41 22.46 8.93
C ILE A 30 20.10 23.04 9.46
N ALA A 31 20.05 24.35 9.63
CA ALA A 31 18.82 25.04 9.98
C ALA A 31 17.76 24.87 8.88
N PHE A 32 16.55 24.48 9.25
CA PHE A 32 15.44 24.28 8.30
C PHE A 32 15.05 25.56 7.56
N ASP A 33 15.02 26.68 8.29
CA ASP A 33 14.74 28.02 7.77
C ASP A 33 15.77 29.00 8.36
N GLY A 34 17.05 28.75 8.09
CA GLY A 34 18.15 29.59 8.52
C GLY A 34 18.32 30.82 7.62
N PRO A 35 19.06 31.86 8.07
CA PRO A 35 19.40 32.98 7.21
C PRO A 35 20.14 32.44 5.98
N SER A 36 19.61 32.71 4.79
CA SER A 36 20.32 32.47 3.55
C SER A 36 21.67 33.16 3.64
N GLN A 37 22.77 32.44 3.40
CA GLN A 37 24.10 33.07 3.34
C GLN A 37 24.05 34.09 2.20
N GLU A 38 23.91 35.37 2.55
CA GLU A 38 23.99 36.49 1.63
C GLU A 38 25.44 36.57 1.12
N SER A 39 25.73 35.81 0.06
CA SER A 39 26.82 36.15 -0.86
C SER A 39 26.17 36.80 -2.07
N ASP A 40 26.73 37.95 -2.47
CA ASP A 40 26.21 39.01 -3.35
C ASP A 40 25.70 38.56 -4.75
N ASP A 41 25.75 37.26 -5.07
CA ASP A 41 25.32 36.70 -6.36
C ASP A 41 24.49 35.40 -6.29
N GLN A 42 24.31 34.75 -5.13
CA GLN A 42 23.54 33.48 -5.05
C GLN A 42 22.79 33.31 -3.71
N VAL A 43 21.47 33.48 -3.74
CA VAL A 43 20.59 33.05 -2.64
C VAL A 43 20.55 31.53 -2.65
N THR A 44 21.25 30.89 -1.70
CA THR A 44 21.13 29.44 -1.51
C THR A 44 19.76 29.13 -0.92
N PRO A 45 18.91 28.31 -1.57
CA PRO A 45 17.59 27.99 -1.03
C PRO A 45 17.73 27.19 0.28
N THR A 46 17.00 27.62 1.31
CA THR A 46 16.91 26.89 2.57
C THR A 46 16.11 25.60 2.38
N PRO A 47 16.26 24.60 3.27
CA PRO A 47 15.41 23.39 3.25
C PRO A 47 13.92 23.67 3.13
N ALA A 48 13.41 24.73 3.77
CA ALA A 48 12.01 25.15 3.65
C ALA A 48 11.57 25.49 2.20
N GLY A 49 12.49 25.91 1.33
CA GLY A 49 12.20 26.30 -0.06
C GLY A 49 12.06 25.12 -1.03
N TYR A 50 12.60 23.94 -0.70
CA TYR A 50 12.55 22.76 -1.59
C TYR A 50 11.93 21.52 -0.94
N LEU A 51 11.84 21.46 0.39
CA LEU A 51 11.10 20.41 1.10
C LEU A 51 9.61 20.72 1.06
N SER A 52 8.87 19.94 0.31
CA SER A 52 7.42 20.06 0.18
C SER A 52 6.70 19.04 1.06
N ASP A 53 5.63 19.49 1.74
CA ASP A 53 4.74 18.63 2.49
C ASP A 53 3.57 18.19 1.62
N MET A 54 3.57 16.92 1.22
CA MET A 54 2.55 16.35 0.34
C MET A 54 1.41 15.66 1.11
N ARG A 55 1.41 15.70 2.45
CA ARG A 55 0.40 14.98 3.26
C ARG A 55 -1.02 15.50 3.08
N MET A 56 -1.17 16.78 2.78
CA MET A 56 -2.46 17.48 2.69
C MET A 56 -2.70 18.06 1.29
N GLU A 57 -2.14 17.42 0.26
CA GLU A 57 -2.28 17.89 -1.11
C GLU A 57 -3.75 17.73 -1.57
N PRO A 58 -4.46 18.82 -1.90
CA PRO A 58 -5.90 18.77 -2.18
C PRO A 58 -6.28 17.88 -3.36
N ALA A 59 -5.47 17.81 -4.42
CA ALA A 59 -5.78 16.96 -5.57
C ALA A 59 -5.69 15.47 -5.19
N SER A 60 -4.71 15.09 -4.39
CA SER A 60 -4.49 13.73 -3.87
C SER A 60 -5.62 13.32 -2.93
N MET A 61 -6.08 14.23 -2.07
CA MET A 61 -7.24 13.97 -1.20
C MET A 61 -8.52 13.78 -2.02
N LEU A 62 -8.75 14.62 -3.02
CA LEU A 62 -9.93 14.52 -3.89
C LEU A 62 -9.88 13.23 -4.72
N GLU A 63 -8.72 12.90 -5.28
CA GLU A 63 -8.48 11.66 -6.03
C GLU A 63 -8.73 10.43 -5.16
N ALA A 64 -8.29 10.43 -3.90
CA ALA A 64 -8.53 9.33 -2.98
C ALA A 64 -10.03 9.11 -2.75
N VAL A 65 -10.80 10.18 -2.53
CA VAL A 65 -12.26 10.08 -2.33
C VAL A 65 -12.98 9.62 -3.60
N ASP A 66 -12.62 10.19 -4.74
CA ASP A 66 -13.25 9.84 -6.03
C ASP A 66 -12.90 8.41 -6.44
N SER A 67 -11.64 8.00 -6.30
CA SER A 67 -11.20 6.63 -6.62
C SER A 67 -11.87 5.60 -5.71
N GLU A 68 -12.02 5.88 -4.41
CA GLU A 68 -12.74 5.01 -3.48
C GLU A 68 -14.21 4.87 -3.89
N SER A 69 -14.89 5.99 -4.18
CA SER A 69 -16.28 6.01 -4.61
C SER A 69 -16.48 5.23 -5.92
N GLN A 70 -15.63 5.49 -6.92
CA GLN A 70 -15.66 4.81 -8.21
C GLN A 70 -15.39 3.31 -8.05
N MET A 71 -14.39 2.92 -7.26
CA MET A 71 -14.05 1.51 -7.03
C MET A 71 -15.20 0.77 -6.34
N LYS A 72 -15.84 1.41 -5.36
CA LYS A 72 -17.03 0.87 -4.68
C LYS A 72 -18.21 0.69 -5.63
N GLN A 73 -18.49 1.69 -6.47
CA GLN A 73 -19.55 1.61 -7.48
C GLN A 73 -19.29 0.51 -8.51
N LYS A 74 -18.06 0.42 -9.04
CA LYS A 74 -17.65 -0.64 -9.95
C LYS A 74 -17.80 -2.02 -9.32
N LEU A 75 -17.35 -2.20 -8.07
CA LEU A 75 -17.49 -3.45 -7.35
C LEU A 75 -18.95 -3.86 -7.16
N MET A 76 -19.82 -2.93 -6.73
CA MET A 76 -21.24 -3.20 -6.55
C MET A 76 -21.93 -3.58 -7.86
N SER A 77 -21.64 -2.86 -8.95
CA SER A 77 -22.13 -3.18 -10.28
C SER A 77 -21.66 -4.57 -10.74
N ALA A 78 -20.39 -4.89 -10.51
CA ALA A 78 -19.82 -6.17 -10.88
C ALA A 78 -20.43 -7.35 -10.11
N ILE A 79 -20.74 -7.16 -8.83
CA ILE A 79 -21.45 -8.17 -8.02
C ILE A 79 -22.89 -8.33 -8.52
N GLN A 80 -23.58 -7.24 -8.88
CA GLN A 80 -24.95 -7.29 -9.40
C GLN A 80 -25.04 -7.96 -10.78
N ALA A 81 -23.98 -7.90 -11.58
CA ALA A 81 -23.91 -8.56 -12.89
C ALA A 81 -23.69 -10.09 -12.79
N LEU A 82 -23.38 -10.62 -11.61
CA LEU A 82 -23.31 -12.06 -11.38
C LEU A 82 -24.72 -12.64 -11.32
N ASP A 83 -24.85 -13.90 -11.72
CA ASP A 83 -26.09 -14.65 -11.47
C ASP A 83 -26.30 -14.84 -9.97
N GLU A 84 -27.57 -14.95 -9.57
CA GLU A 84 -27.99 -15.02 -8.16
C GLU A 84 -27.21 -16.06 -7.36
N ARG A 85 -27.00 -17.24 -7.97
CA ARG A 85 -26.30 -18.34 -7.33
C ARG A 85 -24.83 -18.04 -7.13
N SER A 86 -24.15 -17.53 -8.16
CA SER A 86 -22.75 -17.08 -8.07
C SER A 86 -22.57 -16.01 -7.00
N ARG A 87 -23.47 -15.03 -6.95
CA ARG A 87 -23.45 -13.96 -5.95
C ARG A 87 -23.55 -14.50 -4.54
N GLN A 88 -24.53 -15.35 -4.26
CA GLN A 88 -24.72 -15.96 -2.92
C GLN A 88 -23.51 -16.79 -2.47
N ILE A 89 -22.88 -17.53 -3.40
CA ILE A 89 -21.67 -18.32 -3.10
C ILE A 89 -20.49 -17.39 -2.77
N LEU A 90 -20.30 -16.31 -3.53
CA LEU A 90 -19.24 -15.33 -3.28
C LEU A 90 -19.45 -14.58 -1.97
N GLU A 91 -20.69 -14.14 -1.70
CA GLU A 91 -21.05 -13.46 -0.46
C GLU A 91 -20.75 -14.33 0.76
N ALA A 92 -21.20 -15.58 0.75
CA ALA A 92 -21.00 -16.51 1.85
C ALA A 92 -19.52 -16.88 2.07
N ARG A 93 -18.67 -16.86 1.04
CA ARG A 93 -17.25 -17.25 1.15
C ARG A 93 -16.30 -16.08 1.41
N TRP A 94 -16.62 -14.89 0.92
CA TRP A 94 -15.67 -13.77 0.89
C TRP A 94 -16.17 -12.51 1.59
N LEU A 95 -17.47 -12.21 1.53
CA LEU A 95 -18.04 -10.95 2.03
C LEU A 95 -18.71 -11.08 3.41
N SER A 96 -19.00 -12.30 3.84
CA SER A 96 -19.56 -12.60 5.18
C SER A 96 -18.46 -12.69 6.24
N ASP A 97 -18.74 -12.17 7.44
CA ASP A 97 -17.86 -12.31 8.61
C ASP A 97 -17.61 -13.77 8.97
N LYS A 98 -18.66 -14.59 8.88
CA LYS A 98 -18.59 -16.04 9.03
C LYS A 98 -18.58 -16.68 7.65
N LYS A 99 -17.39 -17.07 7.20
CA LYS A 99 -17.16 -17.65 5.87
C LYS A 99 -17.62 -19.10 5.83
N SER A 100 -18.55 -19.42 4.92
CA SER A 100 -19.01 -20.79 4.73
C SER A 100 -17.97 -21.66 4.01
N THR A 101 -17.92 -22.93 4.39
CA THR A 101 -17.07 -23.91 3.72
C THR A 101 -17.68 -24.35 2.39
N LEU A 102 -16.87 -24.96 1.50
CA LEU A 102 -17.39 -25.51 0.24
C LEU A 102 -18.43 -26.62 0.49
N HIS A 103 -18.27 -27.40 1.57
CA HIS A 103 -19.18 -28.48 1.94
C HIS A 103 -20.53 -27.94 2.43
N GLU A 104 -20.53 -26.92 3.29
CA GLU A 104 -21.78 -26.28 3.74
C GLU A 104 -22.60 -25.70 2.58
N LEU A 105 -21.92 -25.09 1.61
CA LEU A 105 -22.58 -24.56 0.41
C LEU A 105 -23.03 -25.67 -0.55
N ALA A 106 -22.25 -26.75 -0.65
CA ALA A 106 -22.62 -27.94 -1.40
C ALA A 106 -23.91 -28.56 -0.86
N ASP A 107 -24.00 -28.71 0.46
CA ASP A 107 -25.19 -29.24 1.15
C ASP A 107 -26.40 -28.30 0.97
N ARG A 108 -26.20 -26.99 1.12
CA ARG A 108 -27.27 -25.98 0.94
C ARG A 108 -27.82 -25.95 -0.48
N PHE A 109 -26.96 -26.00 -1.48
CA PHE A 109 -27.35 -25.92 -2.89
C PHE A 109 -27.55 -27.31 -3.54
N GLN A 110 -27.47 -28.39 -2.76
CA GLN A 110 -27.65 -29.77 -3.20
C GLN A 110 -26.80 -30.13 -4.42
N VAL A 111 -25.51 -29.76 -4.37
CA VAL A 111 -24.52 -30.06 -5.42
C VAL A 111 -23.19 -30.49 -4.79
N SER A 112 -22.24 -30.96 -5.58
CA SER A 112 -20.91 -31.29 -5.06
C SER A 112 -20.10 -30.04 -4.68
N ALA A 113 -19.17 -30.21 -3.73
CA ALA A 113 -18.22 -29.16 -3.34
C ALA A 113 -17.37 -28.68 -4.54
N GLU A 114 -17.02 -29.57 -5.45
CA GLU A 114 -16.31 -29.22 -6.69
C GLU A 114 -17.17 -28.33 -7.60
N ARG A 115 -18.49 -28.57 -7.66
CA ARG A 115 -19.38 -27.70 -8.43
C ARG A 115 -19.45 -26.29 -7.85
N ILE A 116 -19.48 -26.15 -6.52
CA ILE A 116 -19.41 -24.84 -5.85
C ILE A 116 -18.08 -24.14 -6.19
N ARG A 117 -16.96 -24.85 -6.14
CA ARG A 117 -15.64 -24.32 -6.50
C ARG A 117 -15.60 -23.81 -7.95
N GLN A 118 -16.18 -24.54 -8.90
CA GLN A 118 -16.25 -24.10 -10.30
C GLN A 118 -17.07 -22.82 -10.46
N ILE A 119 -18.21 -22.72 -9.78
CA ILE A 119 -19.06 -21.52 -9.81
C ILE A 119 -18.29 -20.33 -9.22
N GLU A 120 -17.64 -20.53 -8.06
CA GLU A 120 -16.79 -19.51 -7.42
C GLU A 120 -15.70 -18.99 -8.37
N GLN A 121 -14.96 -19.90 -9.02
CA GLN A 121 -13.90 -19.51 -9.96
C GLN A 121 -14.45 -18.74 -11.16
N GLY A 122 -15.58 -19.17 -11.72
CA GLY A 122 -16.23 -18.49 -12.83
C GLY A 122 -16.69 -17.08 -12.45
N ALA A 123 -17.30 -16.94 -11.27
CA ALA A 123 -17.76 -15.67 -10.75
C ALA A 123 -16.59 -14.73 -10.44
N MET A 124 -15.50 -15.23 -9.85
CA MET A 124 -14.31 -14.43 -9.57
C MET A 124 -13.61 -13.97 -10.86
N LYS A 125 -13.62 -14.79 -11.92
CA LYS A 125 -13.13 -14.39 -13.25
C LYS A 125 -13.98 -13.26 -13.84
N LYS A 126 -15.31 -13.35 -13.73
CA LYS A 126 -16.22 -12.27 -14.17
C LYS A 126 -16.00 -10.97 -13.40
N LEU A 127 -15.89 -11.03 -12.06
CA LEU A 127 -15.56 -9.87 -11.24
C LEU A 127 -14.27 -9.20 -11.68
N LYS A 128 -13.19 -9.98 -11.83
CA LYS A 128 -11.90 -9.46 -12.31
C LYS A 128 -12.02 -8.78 -13.68
N SER A 129 -12.78 -9.37 -14.61
CA SER A 129 -12.96 -8.75 -15.94
C SER A 129 -13.71 -7.42 -15.88
N GLN A 130 -14.69 -7.27 -14.98
CA GLN A 130 -15.45 -6.03 -14.84
C GLN A 130 -14.72 -4.94 -14.05
N LEU A 131 -13.81 -5.33 -13.17
CA LEU A 131 -12.97 -4.40 -12.39
C LEU A 131 -11.72 -3.93 -13.15
N ALA A 132 -11.24 -4.72 -14.13
CA ALA A 132 -10.10 -4.37 -14.96
C ALA A 132 -10.44 -3.38 -16.11
N LEU A 133 -11.75 -3.18 -16.37
CA LEU A 133 -12.30 -2.16 -17.26
C LEU A 133 -12.70 -0.92 -16.44
#